data_AF-A0A317Z7Q6-F1
#
_entry.id   AF-A0A317Z7Q6-F1
#
_cell.length_a   1.000
_cell.length_b   1.000
_cell.length_c   1.000
_cell.angle_alpha   90.00
_cell.angle_beta   90.00
_cell.angle_gamma   90.00
#
_symmetry.space_group_name_H-M   'P 1'
#
loop_
_entity.id
_entity.type
_entity.pdbx_description
1 polymer ?
#
loop_
_entity_poly.entity_id
_entity_poly.type
_entity_poly.pdbx_seq_one_letter_code
_entity_poly.pdbx_strand_id
1 'polypeptide(L)'
;IMTDADTDGAHIQVLLLTFFFKYMRPLVMAGRVYIALPPLYKLEKGKGKNKKIAYAWTDEELEKLQREMGKGFVLQRYKGLGEMNPDQLWETTMNPETRTLIRVQIDDEVRSSQRVSTLMGDKVAPRREWIERHVQFGMQEDLSILENEEIQILSDDDIAEEDA
;
A
#
# COMPACT_ATOMS: atom_id res chain seq x y z
N ILE A 1 -0.13 4.28 8.75
CA ILE A 1 -0.03 5.38 7.77
C ILE A 1 -1.03 5.03 6.67
N MET A 2 -2.04 5.87 6.46
CA MET A 2 -3.04 5.68 5.41
C MET A 2 -2.99 6.92 4.54
N THR A 3 -2.73 6.74 3.26
CA THR A 3 -2.61 7.80 2.25
C THR A 3 -3.35 7.38 1.00
N ASP A 4 -3.54 8.31 0.08
CA ASP A 4 -4.06 8.03 -1.25
C ASP A 4 -3.12 7.06 -2.00
N ALA A 5 -3.71 6.27 -2.91
CA ALA A 5 -3.00 5.32 -3.76
C ALA A 5 -2.47 6.01 -5.03
N ASP A 6 -1.78 7.14 -4.84
CA ASP A 6 -1.19 7.96 -5.88
C ASP A 6 0.28 8.30 -5.55
N THR A 7 0.94 9.01 -6.46
CA THR A 7 2.36 9.38 -6.33
C THR A 7 2.62 10.31 -5.15
N ASP A 8 1.67 11.21 -4.84
CA ASP A 8 1.75 12.13 -3.72
C ASP A 8 1.57 11.39 -2.38
N GLY A 9 0.67 10.42 -2.31
CA GLY A 9 0.49 9.52 -1.18
C GLY A 9 1.75 8.71 -0.90
N ALA A 10 2.38 8.15 -1.93
CA ALA A 10 3.67 7.46 -1.81
C ALA A 10 4.77 8.41 -1.27
N HIS A 11 4.80 9.66 -1.72
CA HIS A 11 5.74 10.65 -1.21
C HIS A 11 5.52 10.97 0.27
N ILE A 12 4.26 11.12 0.71
CA ILE A 12 3.90 11.31 2.13
C ILE A 12 4.33 10.11 2.97
N GLN A 13 4.14 8.88 2.48
CA GLN A 13 4.60 7.68 3.17
C GLN A 13 6.11 7.73 3.40
N VAL A 14 6.90 8.02 2.37
CA VAL A 14 8.38 8.12 2.49
C VAL A 14 8.80 9.20 3.49
N LEU A 15 8.14 10.35 3.51
CA LEU A 15 8.39 11.43 4.46
C LEU A 15 8.13 10.98 5.91
N LEU A 16 6.98 10.35 6.16
CA LEU A 16 6.60 9.86 7.49
C LEU A 16 7.49 8.70 7.95
N LEU A 17 7.81 7.75 7.06
CA LEU A 17 8.74 6.66 7.36
C LEU A 17 10.13 7.19 7.71
N THR A 18 10.61 8.19 6.98
CA THR A 18 11.88 8.87 7.29
C THR A 18 11.83 9.54 8.65
N PHE A 19 10.71 10.18 9.00
CA PHE A 19 10.50 10.77 10.32
C PHE A 19 10.53 9.71 11.43
N PHE A 20 9.77 8.62 11.29
CA PHE A 20 9.77 7.52 12.27
C PHE A 20 11.15 6.87 12.39
N PHE A 21 11.84 6.66 11.28
CA PHE A 21 13.20 6.12 11.27
C PHE A 21 14.24 7.07 11.90
N LYS A 22 14.09 8.38 11.79
CA LYS A 22 15.05 9.33 12.39
C LYS A 22 14.78 9.59 13.87
N TYR A 23 13.53 9.79 14.26
CA TYR A 23 13.17 10.29 15.58
C TYR A 23 12.49 9.26 16.48
N MET A 24 11.90 8.21 15.92
CA MET A 24 11.11 7.21 16.66
C MET A 24 11.52 5.78 16.29
N ARG A 25 12.83 5.52 16.18
CA ARG A 25 13.39 4.19 15.83
C ARG A 25 12.80 3.03 16.62
N PRO A 26 12.63 3.11 17.96
CA PRO A 26 12.08 1.99 18.72
C PRO A 26 10.70 1.54 18.25
N LEU A 27 9.90 2.45 17.68
CA LEU A 27 8.56 2.15 17.18
C LEU A 27 8.61 1.34 15.88
N VAL A 28 9.57 1.65 15.00
CA VAL A 28 9.82 0.90 13.76
C VAL A 28 10.43 -0.47 14.08
N MET A 29 11.40 -0.53 14.99
CA MET A 29 12.06 -1.79 15.39
C MET A 29 11.10 -2.75 16.10
N ALA A 30 10.14 -2.23 16.88
CA ALA A 30 9.08 -3.02 17.48
C ALA A 30 8.00 -3.45 16.46
N GLY A 31 8.15 -3.11 15.18
CA GLY A 31 7.20 -3.44 14.12
C GLY A 31 5.82 -2.84 14.34
N ARG A 32 5.73 -1.65 14.97
CA ARG A 32 4.45 -0.97 15.28
C ARG A 32 4.03 0.06 14.22
N VAL A 33 4.84 0.22 13.17
CA VAL A 33 4.49 1.07 12.03
C VAL A 33 3.85 0.20 10.95
N TYR A 34 2.62 0.55 10.58
CA TYR A 34 1.88 -0.12 9.53
C TYR A 34 1.50 0.87 8.43
N ILE A 35 1.43 0.41 7.19
CA ILE A 35 0.89 1.16 6.05
C ILE A 35 -0.40 0.47 5.64
N ALA A 36 -1.50 1.22 5.58
CA ALA A 36 -2.78 0.70 5.14
C ALA A 36 -2.87 0.77 3.62
N LEU A 37 -3.40 -0.29 3.01
CA LEU A 37 -3.59 -0.37 1.57
C LEU A 37 -5.08 -0.21 1.22
N PRO A 38 -5.49 0.97 0.72
CA PRO A 38 -6.83 1.13 0.17
C PRO A 38 -7.01 0.32 -1.11
N PRO A 39 -8.24 -0.15 -1.40
CA PRO A 39 -8.53 -0.83 -2.66
C PRO A 39 -8.45 0.15 -3.84
N LEU A 40 -7.92 -0.33 -4.96
CA LEU A 40 -7.82 0.45 -6.19
C LEU A 40 -9.13 0.43 -6.98
N TYR A 41 -9.90 -0.66 -6.86
CA TYR A 41 -11.08 -0.90 -7.67
C TYR A 41 -12.28 -1.30 -6.82
N LYS A 42 -13.46 -0.90 -7.28
CA LYS A 42 -14.75 -1.35 -6.79
C LYS A 42 -15.61 -1.82 -7.95
N LEU A 43 -16.15 -3.03 -7.82
CA LEU A 43 -17.13 -3.60 -8.73
C LEU A 43 -18.49 -3.60 -8.07
N GLU A 44 -19.49 -3.09 -8.80
CA GLU A 44 -20.87 -3.04 -8.34
C GLU A 44 -21.79 -3.73 -9.35
N LYS A 45 -22.58 -4.70 -8.90
CA LYS A 45 -23.56 -5.38 -9.76
C LYS A 45 -24.94 -5.43 -9.11
N GLY A 46 -25.96 -5.06 -9.89
CA GLY A 46 -27.37 -5.07 -9.49
C GLY A 46 -27.93 -3.68 -9.20
N LYS A 47 -29.18 -3.62 -8.70
CA LYS A 47 -29.86 -2.39 -8.28
C LYS A 47 -30.64 -2.63 -6.99
N GLY A 48 -30.72 -1.62 -6.12
CA GLY A 48 -31.52 -1.69 -4.88
C GLY A 48 -30.97 -2.71 -3.87
N LYS A 49 -31.85 -3.55 -3.31
CA LYS A 49 -31.51 -4.49 -2.22
C LYS A 49 -30.64 -5.68 -2.64
N ASN A 50 -30.55 -5.99 -3.94
CA ASN A 50 -29.72 -7.10 -4.46
C ASN A 50 -28.36 -6.62 -4.99
N LYS A 51 -27.89 -5.46 -4.53
CA LYS A 51 -26.60 -4.88 -4.93
C LYS A 51 -25.47 -5.69 -4.30
N LYS A 52 -24.61 -6.26 -5.14
CA LYS A 52 -23.35 -6.89 -4.74
C LYS A 52 -22.22 -5.91 -4.99
N ILE A 53 -21.41 -5.68 -3.96
CA ILE A 53 -20.21 -4.83 -4.02
C ILE A 53 -19.01 -5.74 -3.76
N ALA A 54 -17.96 -5.61 -4.57
CA ALA A 54 -16.68 -6.24 -4.33
C ALA A 54 -15.55 -5.22 -4.54
N TYR A 55 -14.44 -5.44 -3.86
CA TYR A 55 -13.26 -4.58 -3.88
C TYR A 55 -12.05 -5.39 -4.37
N ALA A 56 -11.15 -4.75 -5.10
CA ALA A 56 -9.89 -5.34 -5.55
C ALA A 56 -8.72 -4.38 -5.29
N TRP A 57 -7.59 -4.96 -4.90
CA TRP A 57 -6.33 -4.25 -4.61
C TRP A 57 -5.31 -4.42 -5.73
N THR A 58 -5.39 -5.49 -6.51
CA THR A 58 -4.49 -5.74 -7.66
C THR A 58 -5.28 -5.93 -8.95
N ASP A 59 -4.59 -5.78 -10.08
CA ASP A 59 -5.18 -6.03 -11.40
C ASP A 59 -5.54 -7.52 -11.59
N GLU A 60 -4.78 -8.43 -11.00
CA GLU A 60 -5.10 -9.86 -11.01
C GLU A 60 -6.41 -10.18 -10.26
N GLU A 61 -6.61 -9.56 -9.10
CA GLU A 61 -7.86 -9.69 -8.33
C GLU A 61 -9.04 -9.09 -9.09
N LEU A 62 -8.82 -7.93 -9.72
CA LEU A 62 -9.82 -7.30 -10.57
C LEU A 62 -10.26 -8.27 -11.68
N GLU A 63 -9.33 -8.89 -12.41
CA GLU A 63 -9.67 -9.86 -13.45
C GLU A 63 -10.47 -11.06 -12.92
N LYS A 64 -10.09 -11.60 -11.75
CA LYS A 64 -10.83 -12.70 -11.11
C LYS A 64 -12.26 -12.30 -10.78
N LEU A 65 -12.44 -11.15 -10.12
CA LEU A 65 -13.76 -10.62 -9.76
C LEU A 65 -14.62 -10.31 -10.98
N GLN A 66 -14.02 -9.82 -12.07
CA GLN A 66 -14.73 -9.59 -13.33
C GLN A 66 -15.26 -10.90 -13.94
N ARG A 67 -14.47 -11.99 -13.89
CA ARG A 67 -14.89 -13.31 -14.37
C ARG A 67 -16.03 -13.88 -13.52
N GLU A 68 -15.94 -13.75 -12.20
CA GLU A 68 -16.95 -14.24 -11.26
C GLU A 68 -18.27 -13.45 -11.34
N MET A 69 -18.19 -12.13 -11.43
CA MET A 69 -19.37 -11.27 -11.54
C MET A 69 -20.02 -11.35 -12.92
N GLY A 70 -19.31 -11.78 -13.97
CA GLY A 70 -19.82 -11.86 -15.34
C GLY A 70 -20.17 -10.49 -15.92
N LYS A 71 -21.11 -10.39 -16.87
CA LYS A 71 -21.46 -9.10 -17.50
C LYS A 71 -22.40 -8.24 -16.65
N GLY A 72 -22.36 -6.91 -16.86
CA GLY A 72 -23.30 -5.95 -16.29
C GLY A 72 -22.92 -5.37 -14.91
N PHE A 73 -21.64 -5.38 -14.55
CA PHE A 73 -21.12 -4.64 -13.40
C PHE A 73 -20.70 -3.22 -13.82
N VAL A 74 -20.69 -2.31 -12.85
CA VAL A 74 -20.09 -0.99 -12.94
C VAL A 74 -18.75 -1.04 -12.22
N LEU A 75 -17.68 -0.69 -12.93
CA LEU A 75 -16.33 -0.57 -12.37
C LEU A 75 -16.09 0.89 -11.97
N GLN A 76 -15.66 1.10 -10.73
CA GLN A 76 -15.19 2.37 -10.21
C GLN A 76 -13.71 2.21 -9.80
N ARG A 77 -12.82 3.02 -10.35
CA ARG A 77 -11.42 3.12 -9.92
C ARG A 77 -11.31 4.26 -8.90
N TYR A 78 -10.71 4.00 -7.75
CA TYR A 78 -10.43 5.02 -6.75
C TYR A 78 -9.12 5.71 -7.07
N LYS A 79 -9.13 7.04 -7.10
CA LYS A 79 -7.90 7.84 -7.26
C LYS A 79 -7.36 8.37 -5.94
N GLY A 80 -8.22 8.46 -4.92
CA GLY A 80 -7.85 8.92 -3.59
C GLY A 80 -8.91 8.55 -2.57
N LEU A 81 -8.56 8.67 -1.28
CA LEU A 81 -9.41 8.30 -0.16
C LEU A 81 -10.66 9.20 -0.06
N GLY A 82 -10.59 10.43 -0.57
CA GLY A 82 -11.72 11.37 -0.58
C GLY A 82 -12.89 10.96 -1.47
N GLU A 83 -12.71 9.97 -2.35
CA GLU A 83 -13.76 9.41 -3.20
C GLU A 83 -14.55 8.28 -2.51
N MET A 84 -14.11 7.87 -1.31
CA MET A 84 -14.72 6.79 -0.53
C MET A 84 -15.69 7.35 0.51
N ASN A 85 -16.84 6.68 0.66
CA ASN A 85 -17.72 6.95 1.78
C ASN A 85 -17.14 6.36 3.08
N PRO A 86 -17.46 6.91 4.27
CA PRO A 86 -16.96 6.41 5.55
C PRO A 86 -17.19 4.90 5.77
N ASP A 87 -18.36 4.39 5.37
CA ASP A 87 -18.68 2.96 5.51
C ASP A 87 -17.75 2.09 4.65
N GLN A 88 -17.44 2.54 3.42
CA GLN A 88 -16.53 1.83 2.52
C GLN A 88 -15.11 1.84 3.08
N LEU A 89 -14.69 2.96 3.64
CA LEU A 89 -13.37 3.11 4.25
C LEU A 89 -13.25 2.19 5.47
N TRP A 90 -14.30 2.10 6.28
CA TRP A 90 -14.34 1.15 7.40
C TRP A 90 -14.21 -0.30 6.93
N GLU A 91 -15.05 -0.72 5.98
CA GLU A 91 -15.11 -2.10 5.48
C GLU A 91 -13.80 -2.54 4.80
N THR A 92 -13.07 -1.61 4.18
CA THR A 92 -11.91 -1.96 3.35
C THR A 92 -10.56 -1.73 4.03
N THR A 93 -10.39 -0.65 4.79
CA THR A 93 -9.06 -0.25 5.30
C THR A 93 -8.94 -0.17 6.80
N MET A 94 -10.06 -0.04 7.54
CA MET A 94 -10.00 0.15 9.00
C MET A 94 -10.42 -1.08 9.80
N ASN A 95 -11.37 -1.87 9.30
CA ASN A 95 -11.89 -3.05 9.99
C ASN A 95 -10.77 -4.10 10.19
N PRO A 96 -10.43 -4.48 11.43
CA PRO A 96 -9.36 -5.45 11.70
C PRO A 96 -9.51 -6.79 10.98
N GLU A 97 -10.73 -7.24 10.72
CA GLU A 97 -11.01 -8.54 10.10
C GLU A 97 -10.82 -8.55 8.58
N THR A 98 -10.90 -7.38 7.92
CA THR A 98 -10.92 -7.29 6.45
C THR A 98 -9.82 -6.40 5.87
N ARG A 99 -9.14 -5.62 6.73
CA ARG A 99 -8.10 -4.68 6.28
C ARG A 99 -6.81 -5.40 5.90
N THR A 100 -6.17 -4.89 4.86
CA THR A 100 -4.81 -5.29 4.46
C THR A 100 -3.81 -4.24 4.92
N LEU A 101 -2.83 -4.65 5.73
CA LEU A 101 -1.78 -3.78 6.26
C LEU A 101 -0.40 -4.31 5.85
N ILE A 102 0.50 -3.40 5.49
CA ILE A 102 1.93 -3.69 5.38
C ILE A 102 2.59 -3.32 6.71
N ARG A 103 3.25 -4.28 7.37
CA ARG A 103 4.08 -4.02 8.55
C ARG A 103 5.47 -3.56 8.11
N VAL A 104 5.95 -2.45 8.65
CA VAL A 104 7.29 -1.94 8.34
C VAL A 104 8.29 -2.51 9.34
N GLN A 105 9.31 -3.20 8.82
CA GLN A 105 10.42 -3.76 9.59
C GLN A 105 11.76 -3.25 9.04
N ILE A 106 12.82 -3.38 9.86
CA ILE A 106 14.19 -3.01 9.48
C ILE A 106 15.04 -4.27 9.55
N ASP A 107 15.40 -4.81 8.38
CA ASP A 107 16.29 -5.97 8.30
C ASP A 107 17.75 -5.58 8.51
N ASP A 108 18.21 -4.56 7.77
CA ASP A 108 19.56 -4.04 7.82
C ASP A 108 19.53 -2.53 8.08
N GLU A 109 19.97 -2.14 9.28
CA GLU A 109 20.02 -0.75 9.72
C GLU A 109 21.00 0.09 8.89
N VAL A 110 22.15 -0.48 8.50
CA VAL A 110 23.18 0.24 7.73
C VAL A 110 22.65 0.53 6.33
N ARG A 111 22.10 -0.49 5.65
CA ARG A 111 21.49 -0.34 4.32
C ARG A 111 20.32 0.64 4.37
N SER A 112 19.46 0.53 5.38
CA SER A 112 18.29 1.42 5.56
C SER A 112 18.71 2.87 5.79
N SER A 113 19.71 3.10 6.65
CA SER A 113 20.24 4.44 6.90
C SER A 113 20.88 5.06 5.65
N GLN A 114 21.61 4.27 4.86
CA GLN A 114 22.18 4.73 3.58
C GLN A 114 21.09 5.06 2.55
N ARG A 115 20.04 4.23 2.43
CA ARG A 115 18.88 4.49 1.57
C ARG A 115 18.20 5.81 1.96
N VAL A 116 17.88 5.98 3.25
CA VAL A 116 17.26 7.21 3.77
C VAL A 116 18.15 8.44 3.55
N SER A 117 19.46 8.33 3.78
CA SER A 117 20.39 9.45 3.57
C SER A 117 20.54 9.84 2.10
N THR A 118 20.52 8.87 1.18
CA THR A 118 20.64 9.13 -0.27
C THR A 118 19.38 9.78 -0.81
N LEU A 119 18.21 9.28 -0.42
CA LEU A 119 16.92 9.75 -0.94
C LEU A 119 16.47 11.05 -0.28
N MET A 120 16.65 11.20 1.03
CA MET A 120 16.08 12.30 1.83
C MET A 120 17.13 13.25 2.41
N GLY A 121 18.38 13.14 1.98
CA GLY A 121 19.46 14.05 2.38
C GLY A 121 19.49 15.35 1.57
N ASP A 122 20.26 16.33 2.02
CA ASP A 122 20.34 17.66 1.39
C ASP A 122 21.07 17.65 0.04
N LYS A 123 21.94 16.66 -0.17
CA LYS A 123 22.75 16.56 -1.40
C LYS A 123 21.91 16.01 -2.54
N VAL A 124 21.77 16.81 -3.60
CA VAL A 124 20.97 16.46 -4.79
C VAL A 124 21.69 15.45 -5.70
N ALA A 125 23.02 15.52 -5.84
CA ALA A 125 23.76 14.68 -6.78
C ALA A 125 23.62 13.16 -6.49
N PRO A 126 23.80 12.66 -5.26
CA PRO A 126 23.61 11.24 -4.96
C PRO A 126 22.19 10.75 -5.24
N ARG A 127 21.18 11.59 -4.95
CA ARG A 127 19.78 11.28 -5.23
C ARG A 127 19.54 11.12 -6.73
N ARG A 128 20.10 12.02 -7.54
CA ARG A 128 19.97 11.99 -9.00
C ARG A 128 20.60 10.73 -9.59
N GLU A 129 21.83 10.40 -9.21
CA GLU A 129 22.48 9.16 -9.66
C GLU A 129 21.68 7.91 -9.27
N TRP A 130 21.10 7.91 -8.07
CA TRP A 130 20.27 6.80 -7.62
C TRP A 130 19.03 6.63 -8.52
N ILE A 131 18.33 7.73 -8.83
CA ILE A 131 17.16 7.74 -9.71
C ILE A 131 17.53 7.24 -11.10
N GLU A 132 18.61 7.76 -11.69
CA GLU A 132 19.05 7.37 -13.04
C GLU A 132 19.45 5.88 -13.14
N ARG A 133 19.92 5.28 -12.04
CA ARG A 133 20.30 3.85 -12.00
C ARG A 133 19.14 2.90 -11.75
N HIS A 134 18.12 3.31 -11.01
CA HIS A 134 17.06 2.40 -10.52
C HIS A 134 15.68 2.66 -11.12
N VAL A 135 15.39 3.89 -11.55
CA VAL A 135 14.07 4.23 -12.09
C VAL A 135 14.06 3.95 -13.59
N GLN A 136 13.19 3.04 -14.01
CA GLN A 136 12.93 2.79 -15.43
C GLN A 136 11.90 3.82 -15.92
N PHE A 137 12.35 4.76 -16.74
CA PHE A 137 11.47 5.73 -17.38
C PHE A 137 10.77 5.08 -18.59
N GLY A 138 9.78 4.22 -18.31
CA GLY A 138 8.91 3.57 -19.30
C GLY A 138 7.46 4.03 -19.18
N MET A 139 6.61 3.66 -20.15
CA MET A 139 5.16 3.93 -20.14
C MET A 139 4.34 2.82 -19.43
N GLN A 140 4.99 1.90 -18.72
CA GLN A 140 4.28 0.91 -17.89
C GLN A 140 3.87 1.57 -16.58
N GLU A 141 2.57 1.81 -16.42
CA GLU A 141 1.97 2.30 -15.18
C GLU A 141 2.07 1.21 -14.10
N ASP A 142 2.55 1.65 -12.94
CA ASP A 142 2.24 1.18 -11.59
C ASP A 142 2.38 -0.32 -11.29
N LEU A 143 3.60 -0.73 -10.96
CA LEU A 143 3.79 -1.92 -10.12
C LEU A 143 3.07 -1.68 -8.80
N SER A 144 2.05 -2.50 -8.51
CA SER A 144 1.43 -2.49 -7.19
C SER A 144 2.51 -2.72 -6.14
N ILE A 145 2.44 -2.01 -5.00
CA ILE A 145 3.39 -2.22 -3.90
C ILE A 145 3.42 -3.70 -3.52
N LEU A 146 2.28 -4.40 -3.63
CA LEU A 146 2.13 -5.84 -3.37
C LEU A 146 2.89 -6.77 -4.32
N GLU A 147 3.37 -6.28 -5.46
CA GLU A 147 4.17 -7.05 -6.44
C GLU A 147 5.67 -6.98 -6.15
N ASN A 148 6.08 -6.27 -5.09
CA ASN A 148 7.47 -6.12 -4.73
C ASN A 148 8.03 -7.37 -4.01
N GLU A 149 9.13 -7.91 -4.53
CA GLU A 149 9.84 -9.08 -3.97
C GLU A 149 10.38 -8.84 -2.55
N GLU A 150 10.58 -7.58 -2.12
CA GLU A 150 10.97 -7.24 -0.74
C GLU A 150 9.76 -7.31 0.25
N ILE A 151 8.55 -7.67 -0.19
CA ILE A 151 7.38 -7.84 0.68
C ILE A 151 7.10 -9.31 0.97
N GLN A 152 7.07 -9.64 2.26
CA GLN A 152 6.60 -10.93 2.74
C GLN A 152 5.09 -10.86 3.02
N ILE A 153 4.32 -11.73 2.38
CA ILE A 153 2.90 -11.89 2.65
C ILE A 153 2.78 -12.76 3.90
N LEU A 154 2.39 -12.13 5.01
CA LEU A 154 2.10 -12.82 6.27
C LEU A 154 0.61 -13.15 6.33
N SER A 155 0.30 -14.37 6.77
CA SER A 155 -1.05 -14.81 7.11
C SER A 155 -1.34 -14.58 8.59
N ASP A 156 -2.62 -14.58 8.99
CA ASP A 156 -3.00 -14.40 10.41
C ASP A 156 -2.39 -15.47 11.33
N ASP A 157 -2.06 -16.65 10.80
CA ASP A 157 -1.41 -17.73 11.55
C ASP A 157 0.05 -17.39 11.90
N ASP A 158 0.74 -16.59 11.08
CA ASP A 158 2.14 -16.18 11.29
C ASP A 158 2.29 -15.13 12.41
N ILE A 159 1.23 -14.36 12.68
CA ILE A 159 1.22 -13.29 13.69
C ILE A 159 1.03 -13.88 15.09
N ALA A 160 0.26 -14.97 15.21
CA ALA A 160 -0.05 -15.59 16.49
C ALA A 160 1.16 -16.26 17.18
N GLU A 161 2.20 -16.63 16.41
CA GLU A 161 3.43 -17.23 16.97
C GLU A 161 4.45 -16.20 17.50
N GLU A 162 4.44 -14.95 17.01
CA GLU A 162 5.39 -13.90 17.47
C GLU A 162 4.97 -13.25 18.80
N ASP A 163 3.68 -13.28 19.14
CA ASP A 163 3.13 -12.65 20.35
C ASP A 163 2.99 -13.63 21.55
N ALA A 164 3.49 -14.88 21.43
CA ALA A 164 3.40 -15.95 22.44
C ALA A 164 4.66 -16.13 23.32
#